data_AF-D8LNT9-F1
#
_entry.id   AF-D8LNT9-F1
#
_cell.length_a   1.000
_cell.length_b   1.000
_cell.length_c   1.000
_cell.angle_alpha   90.00
_cell.angle_beta   90.00
_cell.angle_gamma   90.00
#
_symmetry.space_group_name_H-M   'P 1'
#
loop_
_entity.id
_entity.type
_entity.pdbx_description
1 polymer ?
#
loop_
_entity_poly.entity_id
_entity_poly.type
_entity_poly.pdbx_seq_one_letter_code
_entity_poly.pdbx_strand_id
1 'polypeptide(L)'
;MEVTEDSAVKDFLEILEEHRRNCERQGKYVEAEIAKNRLDELKLHEENRRKEAMRSRQIAERLGVEEAHMLEFQQFNMVWDKRMADYEHHAEDMVFAMRERHGAELRDYQRRLLQAQPRPKFSRELLDLRRIQEHLAKAKDYAEAHKMKLKSDALEAWELEQWRNKRQADLCQRESKFKHGKAQEMAALLQRVMAGREEQKKQRQMDLERLLQRYQNVKSELEAQQKLERIRAERQSSSMGRVSAPSVHKKATTVKHSATGGGGARGGRRSSKHGA
;
A
#
# COMPACT_ATOMS: atom_id res chain seq x y z
N MET A 1 -35.78 -23.47 17.60
CA MET A 1 -36.08 -24.18 18.86
C MET A 1 -35.99 -23.25 20.07
N GLU A 2 -35.12 -22.24 20.10
CA GLU A 2 -35.05 -21.29 21.25
C GLU A 2 -36.35 -20.48 21.50
N VAL A 3 -37.06 -20.06 20.44
CA VAL A 3 -38.27 -19.23 20.57
C VAL A 3 -39.42 -19.94 21.31
N THR A 4 -39.50 -21.27 21.21
CA THR A 4 -40.54 -22.07 21.87
C THR A 4 -40.25 -22.29 23.35
N GLU A 5 -38.97 -22.35 23.73
CA GLU A 5 -38.54 -22.50 25.13
C GLU A 5 -38.70 -21.17 25.88
N ASP A 6 -38.36 -20.04 25.25
CA ASP A 6 -38.58 -18.69 25.79
C ASP A 6 -40.06 -18.40 26.08
N SER A 7 -40.96 -18.93 25.24
CA SER A 7 -42.41 -18.83 25.45
C SER A 7 -42.86 -19.68 26.64
N ALA A 8 -42.44 -20.95 26.67
CA ALA A 8 -42.80 -21.87 27.75
C ALA A 8 -42.28 -21.41 29.13
N VAL A 9 -41.09 -20.82 29.20
CA VAL A 9 -40.54 -20.25 30.44
C VAL A 9 -41.33 -19.03 30.90
N LYS A 10 -41.80 -18.18 29.98
CA LYS A 10 -42.66 -17.03 30.32
C LYS A 10 -44.03 -17.50 30.84
N ASP A 11 -44.65 -18.45 30.16
CA ASP A 11 -45.94 -19.01 30.56
C ASP A 11 -45.84 -19.66 31.96
N PHE A 12 -44.73 -20.36 32.24
CA PHE A 12 -44.48 -20.96 33.55
C PHE A 12 -44.24 -19.92 34.66
N LEU A 13 -43.56 -18.81 34.35
CA LEU A 13 -43.38 -17.70 35.29
C LEU A 13 -44.72 -17.03 35.62
N GLU A 14 -45.61 -16.84 34.63
CA GLU A 14 -46.94 -16.27 34.83
C GLU A 14 -47.83 -17.17 35.69
N ILE A 15 -47.82 -18.48 35.43
CA ILE A 15 -48.55 -19.48 36.23
C ILE A 15 -48.07 -19.49 37.69
N LEU A 16 -46.75 -19.46 37.91
CA LEU A 16 -46.17 -19.40 39.26
C LEU A 16 -46.50 -18.09 39.98
N GLU A 17 -46.55 -16.97 39.26
CA GLU A 17 -46.93 -15.68 39.84
C GLU A 17 -48.41 -15.63 40.23
N GLU A 18 -49.28 -16.24 39.42
CA GLU A 18 -50.69 -16.40 39.73
C GLU A 18 -50.91 -17.35 40.93
N HIS A 19 -50.16 -18.46 40.99
CA HIS A 19 -50.18 -19.37 42.12
C HIS A 19 -49.75 -18.68 43.43
N ARG A 20 -48.68 -17.89 43.40
CA ARG A 20 -48.23 -17.05 44.52
C ARG A 20 -49.35 -16.10 44.99
N ARG A 21 -49.99 -15.38 44.07
CA ARG A 21 -51.11 -14.45 44.37
C ARG A 21 -52.34 -15.17 44.92
N ASN A 22 -52.59 -16.42 44.51
CA ASN A 22 -53.68 -17.24 45.02
C ASN A 22 -53.38 -17.73 46.45
N CYS A 23 -52.16 -18.16 46.74
CA CYS A 23 -51.74 -18.54 48.10
C CYS A 23 -51.76 -17.34 49.08
N GLU A 24 -51.37 -16.14 48.62
CA GLU A 24 -51.48 -14.90 49.41
C GLU A 24 -52.93 -14.59 49.78
N ARG A 25 -53.86 -14.68 48.82
CA ARG A 25 -55.31 -14.45 49.05
C ARG A 25 -55.93 -15.47 50.00
N GLN A 26 -55.40 -16.69 50.04
CA GLN A 26 -55.87 -17.77 50.91
C GLN A 26 -55.19 -17.80 52.30
N GLY A 27 -54.25 -16.89 52.58
CA GLY A 27 -53.51 -16.83 53.85
C GLY A 27 -52.44 -17.92 54.01
N LYS A 28 -52.08 -18.62 52.93
CA LYS A 28 -51.08 -19.70 52.93
C LYS A 28 -49.67 -19.16 52.66
N TYR A 29 -49.13 -18.43 53.63
CA TYR A 29 -47.88 -17.67 53.45
C TYR A 29 -46.64 -18.54 53.21
N VAL A 30 -46.59 -19.77 53.76
CA VAL A 30 -45.46 -20.69 53.54
C VAL A 30 -45.40 -21.12 52.06
N GLU A 31 -46.55 -21.45 51.47
CA GLU A 31 -46.64 -21.81 50.05
C GLU A 31 -46.35 -20.61 49.14
N ALA A 32 -46.80 -19.41 49.52
CA ALA A 32 -46.47 -18.18 48.81
C ALA A 32 -44.97 -17.86 48.84
N GLU A 33 -44.27 -18.11 49.96
CA GLU A 33 -42.81 -17.92 50.06
C GLU A 33 -42.05 -18.96 49.22
N ILE A 34 -42.49 -20.21 49.19
CA ILE A 34 -41.91 -21.25 48.31
C ILE A 34 -42.09 -20.86 46.83
N ALA A 35 -43.30 -20.43 46.45
CA ALA A 35 -43.58 -19.96 45.08
C ALA A 35 -42.74 -18.73 44.71
N LYS A 36 -42.56 -17.79 45.64
CA LYS A 36 -41.71 -16.61 45.47
C LYS A 36 -40.24 -16.99 45.28
N ASN A 37 -39.67 -17.83 46.14
CA ASN A 37 -38.28 -18.30 46.02
C ASN A 37 -38.05 -19.00 44.67
N ARG A 38 -38.99 -19.85 44.26
CA ARG A 38 -38.90 -20.54 42.97
C ARG A 38 -38.97 -19.59 41.78
N LEU A 39 -39.79 -18.56 41.88
CA LEU A 39 -39.96 -17.53 40.86
C LEU A 39 -38.68 -16.67 40.74
N ASP A 40 -38.04 -16.35 41.86
CA ASP A 40 -36.77 -15.63 41.89
C ASP A 40 -35.61 -16.47 41.32
N GLU A 41 -35.54 -17.76 41.66
CA GLU A 41 -34.57 -18.71 41.06
C GLU A 41 -34.73 -18.81 39.55
N LEU A 42 -35.96 -18.99 39.05
CA LEU A 42 -36.23 -19.12 37.62
C LEU A 42 -35.94 -17.83 36.87
N LYS A 43 -36.27 -16.66 37.45
CA LYS A 43 -35.90 -15.35 36.90
C LYS A 43 -34.39 -15.20 36.78
N LEU A 44 -33.64 -15.60 37.81
CA LEU A 44 -32.18 -15.54 37.80
C LEU A 44 -31.56 -16.47 36.74
N HIS A 45 -32.04 -17.71 36.66
CA HIS A 45 -31.59 -18.67 35.64
C HIS A 45 -31.87 -18.16 34.22
N GLU A 46 -33.06 -17.62 33.99
CA GLU A 46 -33.45 -17.08 32.69
C GLU A 46 -32.63 -15.83 32.31
N GLU A 47 -32.34 -14.95 33.28
CA GLU A 47 -31.47 -13.80 33.07
C GLU A 47 -30.04 -14.25 32.72
N ASN A 48 -29.51 -15.25 33.41
CA ASN A 48 -28.18 -15.80 33.14
C ASN A 48 -28.12 -16.46 31.75
N ARG A 49 -29.13 -17.25 31.37
CA ARG A 49 -29.23 -17.86 30.04
C ARG A 49 -29.23 -16.80 28.93
N ARG A 50 -30.03 -15.74 29.08
CA ARG A 50 -30.07 -14.63 28.12
C ARG A 50 -28.74 -13.88 28.02
N LYS A 51 -28.07 -13.65 29.15
CA LYS A 51 -26.73 -13.04 29.19
C LYS A 51 -25.69 -13.92 28.48
N GLU A 52 -25.74 -15.23 28.69
CA GLU A 52 -24.84 -16.17 28.03
C GLU A 52 -25.09 -16.26 26.53
N ALA A 53 -26.35 -16.38 26.10
CA ALA A 53 -26.70 -16.39 24.67
C ALA A 53 -26.24 -15.11 23.96
N MET A 54 -26.45 -13.94 24.60
CA MET A 54 -25.94 -12.67 24.08
C MET A 54 -24.41 -12.68 23.98
N ARG A 55 -23.69 -13.10 25.03
CA ARG A 55 -22.22 -13.19 25.00
C ARG A 55 -21.72 -14.10 23.87
N SER A 56 -22.30 -15.29 23.73
CA SER A 56 -21.94 -16.24 22.67
C SER A 56 -22.15 -15.65 21.28
N ARG A 57 -23.29 -14.99 21.04
CA ARG A 57 -23.54 -14.31 19.76
C ARG A 57 -22.52 -13.20 19.50
N GLN A 58 -22.24 -12.36 20.50
CA GLN A 58 -21.26 -11.27 20.37
C GLN A 58 -19.84 -11.77 20.07
N ILE A 59 -19.45 -12.92 20.63
CA ILE A 59 -18.17 -13.57 20.32
C ILE A 59 -18.17 -14.08 18.88
N ALA A 60 -19.24 -14.75 18.45
CA ALA A 60 -19.36 -15.25 17.07
C ALA A 60 -19.30 -14.10 16.04
N GLU A 61 -19.98 -12.98 16.30
CA GLU A 61 -19.92 -11.78 15.45
C GLU A 61 -18.49 -11.22 15.34
N ARG A 62 -17.76 -11.14 16.46
CA ARG A 62 -16.36 -10.67 16.48
C ARG A 62 -15.45 -11.59 15.68
N LEU A 63 -15.55 -12.90 15.90
CA LEU A 63 -14.79 -13.90 15.16
C LEU A 63 -15.09 -13.81 13.66
N GLY A 64 -16.36 -13.65 13.28
CA GLY A 64 -16.73 -13.49 11.88
C GLY A 64 -16.12 -12.24 11.22
N VAL A 65 -16.07 -11.11 11.93
CA VAL A 65 -15.39 -9.90 11.44
C VAL A 65 -13.88 -10.09 11.31
N GLU A 66 -13.25 -10.76 12.27
CA GLU A 66 -11.82 -11.08 12.23
C GLU A 66 -11.48 -12.04 11.07
N GLU A 67 -12.26 -13.10 10.89
CA GLU A 67 -12.12 -14.05 9.77
C GLU A 67 -12.28 -13.35 8.41
N ALA A 68 -13.31 -12.53 8.25
CA ALA A 68 -13.51 -11.76 7.02
C ALA A 68 -12.31 -10.84 6.73
N HIS A 69 -11.81 -10.12 7.74
CA HIS A 69 -10.63 -9.27 7.59
C HIS A 69 -9.35 -10.07 7.26
N MET A 70 -9.15 -11.24 7.88
CA MET A 70 -8.02 -12.10 7.54
C MET A 70 -8.05 -12.55 6.08
N LEU A 71 -9.22 -12.92 5.55
CA LEU A 71 -9.39 -13.29 4.15
C LEU A 71 -9.12 -12.10 3.22
N GLU A 72 -9.66 -10.92 3.52
CA GLU A 72 -9.38 -9.71 2.76
C GLU A 72 -7.89 -9.35 2.76
N PHE A 73 -7.22 -9.49 3.91
CA PHE A 73 -5.78 -9.24 4.05
C PHE A 73 -4.93 -10.24 3.25
N GLN A 74 -5.31 -11.52 3.25
CA GLN A 74 -4.64 -12.53 2.42
C GLN A 74 -4.83 -12.24 0.92
N GLN A 75 -6.05 -11.92 0.50
CA GLN A 75 -6.34 -11.54 -0.89
C GLN A 75 -5.57 -10.28 -1.30
N PHE A 76 -5.53 -9.28 -0.43
CA PHE A 76 -4.75 -8.06 -0.62
C PHE A 76 -3.27 -8.39 -0.89
N ASN A 77 -2.65 -9.22 -0.05
CA ASN A 77 -1.26 -9.61 -0.24
C ASN A 77 -1.06 -10.39 -1.54
N MET A 78 -1.91 -11.37 -1.84
CA MET A 78 -1.80 -12.13 -3.09
C MET A 78 -1.87 -11.23 -4.33
N VAL A 79 -2.83 -10.29 -4.37
CA VAL A 79 -3.00 -9.35 -5.49
C VAL A 79 -1.78 -8.45 -5.62
N TRP A 80 -1.28 -7.91 -4.51
CA TRP A 80 -0.12 -7.02 -4.52
C TRP A 80 1.18 -7.75 -4.85
N ASP A 81 1.39 -8.94 -4.33
CA ASP A 81 2.57 -9.75 -4.63
C ASP A 81 2.60 -10.13 -6.10
N LYS A 82 1.46 -10.52 -6.69
CA LYS A 82 1.34 -10.74 -8.13
C LYS A 82 1.65 -9.47 -8.92
N ARG A 83 1.01 -8.34 -8.58
CA ARG A 83 1.22 -7.05 -9.27
C ARG A 83 2.69 -6.61 -9.23
N MET A 84 3.37 -6.82 -8.10
CA MET A 84 4.79 -6.50 -7.94
C MET A 84 5.67 -7.44 -8.77
N ALA A 85 5.35 -8.74 -8.80
CA ALA A 85 6.06 -9.71 -9.63
C ALA A 85 5.90 -9.42 -11.13
N ASP A 86 4.68 -9.11 -11.58
CA ASP A 86 4.39 -8.75 -12.96
C ASP A 86 5.17 -7.47 -13.37
N TYR A 87 5.25 -6.48 -12.48
CA TYR A 87 6.04 -5.27 -12.71
C TYR A 87 7.54 -5.58 -12.82
N GLU A 88 8.07 -6.44 -11.96
CA GLU A 88 9.48 -6.80 -11.98
C GLU A 88 9.86 -7.56 -13.25
N HIS A 89 9.03 -8.52 -13.64
CA HIS A 89 9.22 -9.25 -14.90
C HIS A 89 9.19 -8.30 -16.11
N HIS A 90 8.23 -7.38 -16.16
CA HIS A 90 8.17 -6.38 -17.22
C HIS A 90 9.38 -5.44 -17.22
N ALA A 91 9.90 -5.06 -16.04
CA ALA A 91 11.10 -4.25 -15.92
C ALA A 91 12.35 -4.98 -16.43
N GLU A 92 12.48 -6.28 -16.11
CA GLU A 92 13.55 -7.14 -16.64
C GLU A 92 13.48 -7.23 -18.17
N ASP A 93 12.30 -7.45 -18.73
CA ASP A 93 12.09 -7.50 -20.18
C ASP A 93 12.48 -6.18 -20.87
N MET A 94 12.09 -5.04 -20.30
CA MET A 94 12.47 -3.73 -20.83
C MET A 94 14.00 -3.53 -20.83
N VAL A 95 14.66 -3.91 -19.73
CA VAL A 95 16.12 -3.81 -19.61
C VAL A 95 16.81 -4.76 -20.61
N PHE A 96 16.33 -5.99 -20.73
CA PHE A 96 16.84 -6.97 -21.68
C PHE A 96 16.69 -6.49 -23.12
N ALA A 97 15.49 -6.07 -23.53
CA ALA A 97 15.22 -5.55 -24.87
C ALA A 97 16.10 -4.35 -25.21
N MET A 98 16.34 -3.45 -24.23
CA MET A 98 17.20 -2.30 -24.43
C MET A 98 18.68 -2.70 -24.57
N ARG A 99 19.16 -3.69 -23.80
CA ARG A 99 20.51 -4.24 -23.95
C ARG A 99 20.71 -4.87 -25.33
N GLU A 100 19.78 -5.69 -25.78
CA GLU A 100 19.84 -6.34 -27.09
C GLU A 100 19.87 -5.30 -28.23
N ARG A 101 18.98 -4.30 -28.15
CA ARG A 101 18.96 -3.20 -29.12
C ARG A 101 20.27 -2.42 -29.13
N HIS A 102 20.80 -2.03 -27.96
CA HIS A 102 22.08 -1.33 -27.87
C HIS A 102 23.24 -2.15 -28.43
N GLY A 103 23.24 -3.48 -28.18
CA GLY A 103 24.23 -4.39 -28.73
C GLY A 103 24.17 -4.49 -30.26
N ALA A 104 22.96 -4.56 -30.82
CA ALA A 104 22.76 -4.55 -32.27
C ALA A 104 23.21 -3.21 -32.90
N GLU A 105 22.80 -2.08 -32.31
CA GLU A 105 23.20 -0.76 -32.78
C GLU A 105 24.72 -0.55 -32.71
N LEU A 106 25.39 -1.07 -31.68
CA LEU A 106 26.85 -1.02 -31.56
C LEU A 106 27.53 -1.80 -32.68
N ARG A 107 27.07 -3.02 -32.99
CA ARG A 107 27.61 -3.83 -34.10
C ARG A 107 27.45 -3.13 -35.44
N ASP A 108 26.28 -2.54 -35.69
CA ASP A 108 26.01 -1.78 -36.92
C ASP A 108 26.86 -0.51 -36.99
N TYR A 109 27.05 0.18 -35.87
CA TYR A 109 27.91 1.35 -35.77
C TYR A 109 29.37 1.00 -36.10
N GLN A 110 29.89 -0.08 -35.51
CA GLN A 110 31.25 -0.59 -35.80
C GLN A 110 31.40 -0.97 -37.27
N ARG A 111 30.41 -1.66 -37.86
CA ARG A 111 30.42 -2.02 -39.29
C ARG A 111 30.51 -0.78 -40.17
N ARG A 112 29.71 0.26 -39.90
CA ARG A 112 29.73 1.53 -40.66
C ARG A 112 31.07 2.25 -40.51
N LEU A 113 31.65 2.26 -39.32
CA LEU A 113 32.97 2.85 -39.07
C LEU A 113 34.10 2.15 -39.85
N LEU A 114 34.05 0.82 -39.95
CA LEU A 114 35.02 0.03 -40.70
C LEU A 114 34.86 0.20 -42.23
N GLN A 115 33.62 0.31 -42.72
CA GLN A 115 33.34 0.53 -44.15
C GLN A 115 33.78 1.92 -44.61
N ALA A 116 33.65 2.94 -43.77
CA ALA A 116 34.00 4.33 -44.11
C ALA A 116 35.52 4.60 -44.07
N GLN A 117 36.37 3.62 -44.38
CA GLN A 117 37.83 3.77 -44.34
C GLN A 117 38.32 4.81 -45.37
N PRO A 118 38.80 5.99 -44.93
CA PRO A 118 39.33 6.99 -45.86
C PRO A 118 40.72 6.56 -46.32
N ARG A 119 41.12 6.95 -47.53
CA ARG A 119 42.48 6.68 -48.01
C ARG A 119 43.50 7.56 -47.27
N PRO A 120 44.70 7.04 -46.93
CA PRO A 120 45.79 7.85 -46.39
C PRO A 120 46.14 8.99 -47.35
N LYS A 121 46.41 10.17 -46.80
CA LYS A 121 46.96 11.31 -47.56
C LYS A 121 48.44 11.43 -47.23
N PHE A 122 49.27 11.21 -48.23
CA PHE A 122 50.72 11.29 -48.11
C PHE A 122 51.22 12.72 -48.10
N SER A 123 52.36 12.96 -47.45
CA SER A 123 52.98 14.28 -47.42
C SER A 123 53.49 14.69 -48.81
N ARG A 124 53.63 16.00 -49.00
CA ARG A 124 54.25 16.55 -50.20
C ARG A 124 55.69 16.06 -50.39
N GLU A 125 56.44 15.92 -49.30
CA GLU A 125 57.82 15.42 -49.30
C GLU A 125 57.91 14.01 -49.85
N LEU A 126 57.02 13.10 -49.42
CA LEU A 126 56.95 11.74 -49.97
C LEU A 126 56.63 11.74 -51.47
N LEU A 127 55.68 12.58 -51.90
CA LEU A 127 55.32 12.70 -53.32
C LEU A 127 56.44 13.31 -54.17
N ASP A 128 57.25 14.19 -53.60
CA ASP A 128 58.41 14.79 -54.25
C ASP A 128 59.56 13.76 -54.36
N LEU A 129 59.84 12.99 -53.31
CA LEU A 129 60.82 11.90 -53.32
C LEU A 129 60.47 10.81 -54.36
N ARG A 130 59.18 10.45 -54.49
CA ARG A 130 58.69 9.53 -55.52
C ARG A 130 58.90 10.07 -56.94
N ARG A 131 58.66 11.37 -57.17
CA ARG A 131 58.92 12.02 -58.47
C ARG A 131 60.41 12.06 -58.81
N ILE A 132 61.28 12.37 -57.84
CA ILE A 132 62.74 12.37 -58.02
C ILE A 132 63.23 10.95 -58.32
N GLN A 133 62.75 9.94 -57.57
CA GLN A 133 63.05 8.53 -57.83
C GLN A 133 62.70 8.14 -59.28
N GLU A 134 61.51 8.51 -59.76
CA GLU A 134 61.05 8.18 -61.10
C GLU A 134 61.88 8.89 -62.20
N HIS A 135 62.27 10.14 -61.96
CA HIS A 135 63.13 10.90 -62.86
C HIS A 135 64.53 10.28 -62.97
N LEU A 136 65.17 9.95 -61.84
CA LEU A 136 66.49 9.30 -61.81
C LEU A 136 66.47 7.92 -62.49
N ALA A 137 65.39 7.16 -62.30
CA ALA A 137 65.20 5.89 -62.99
C ALA A 137 65.09 6.07 -64.52
N LYS A 138 64.36 7.08 -65.00
CA LYS A 138 64.27 7.41 -66.44
C LYS A 138 65.61 7.88 -67.02
N ALA A 139 66.42 8.56 -66.21
CA ALA A 139 67.79 8.95 -66.55
C ALA A 139 68.80 7.78 -66.50
N LYS A 140 68.36 6.57 -66.13
CA LYS A 140 69.19 5.36 -65.93
C LYS A 140 70.23 5.48 -64.81
N ASP A 141 70.08 6.45 -63.92
CA ASP A 141 70.89 6.54 -62.69
C ASP A 141 70.25 5.68 -61.59
N TYR A 142 70.50 4.38 -61.69
CA TYR A 142 69.89 3.40 -60.79
C TYR A 142 70.43 3.49 -59.36
N ALA A 143 71.67 3.95 -59.18
CA ALA A 143 72.28 4.05 -57.86
C ALA A 143 71.59 5.13 -57.01
N GLU A 144 71.41 6.33 -57.58
CA GLU A 144 70.69 7.40 -56.89
C GLU A 144 69.19 7.14 -56.82
N ALA A 145 68.58 6.54 -57.85
CA ALA A 145 67.18 6.11 -57.79
C ALA A 145 66.92 5.11 -56.65
N HIS A 146 67.83 4.16 -56.42
CA HIS A 146 67.71 3.20 -55.30
C HIS A 146 67.83 3.88 -53.94
N LYS A 147 68.74 4.86 -53.78
CA LYS A 147 68.82 5.66 -52.54
C LYS A 147 67.54 6.44 -52.29
N MET A 148 66.95 7.05 -53.32
CA MET A 148 65.67 7.77 -53.17
C MET A 148 64.51 6.83 -52.87
N LYS A 149 64.50 5.63 -53.46
CA LYS A 149 63.52 4.58 -53.12
C LYS A 149 63.58 4.22 -51.64
N LEU A 150 64.75 3.91 -51.09
CA LEU A 150 64.88 3.55 -49.67
C LEU A 150 64.38 4.65 -48.74
N LYS A 151 64.71 5.92 -49.03
CA LYS A 151 64.21 7.07 -48.26
C LYS A 151 62.69 7.22 -48.36
N SER A 152 62.14 7.09 -49.57
CA SER A 152 60.70 7.17 -49.81
C SER A 152 59.94 6.03 -49.15
N ASP A 153 60.43 4.80 -49.23
CA ASP A 153 59.77 3.63 -48.64
C ASP A 153 59.78 3.71 -47.11
N ALA A 154 60.88 4.21 -46.51
CA ALA A 154 60.96 4.47 -45.07
C ALA A 154 59.98 5.57 -44.61
N LEU A 155 59.91 6.68 -45.35
CA LEU A 155 58.96 7.77 -45.04
C LEU A 155 57.51 7.33 -45.22
N GLU A 156 57.21 6.57 -46.28
CA GLU A 156 55.87 6.01 -46.51
C GLU A 156 55.44 5.06 -45.39
N ALA A 157 56.33 4.16 -44.97
CA ALA A 157 56.05 3.25 -43.87
C ALA A 157 55.72 4.02 -42.57
N TRP A 158 56.50 5.05 -42.26
CA TRP A 158 56.27 5.90 -41.09
C TRP A 158 54.95 6.69 -41.18
N GLU A 159 54.65 7.32 -42.33
CA GLU A 159 53.39 8.04 -42.53
C GLU A 159 52.17 7.13 -42.47
N LEU A 160 52.25 5.91 -43.02
CA LEU A 160 51.21 4.90 -42.94
C LEU A 160 50.95 4.46 -41.50
N GLU A 161 52.01 4.26 -40.71
CA GLU A 161 51.90 3.89 -39.31
C GLU A 161 51.26 5.01 -38.47
N GLN A 162 51.73 6.25 -38.64
CA GLN A 162 51.11 7.41 -37.98
C GLN A 162 49.64 7.57 -38.35
N TRP A 163 49.31 7.41 -39.63
CA TRP A 163 47.93 7.46 -40.10
C TRP A 163 47.08 6.33 -39.47
N ARG A 164 47.60 5.09 -39.41
CA ARG A 164 46.93 3.95 -38.76
C ARG A 164 46.68 4.22 -37.29
N ASN A 165 47.68 4.68 -36.55
CA ASN A 165 47.58 4.98 -35.12
C ASN A 165 46.55 6.07 -34.84
N LYS A 166 46.61 7.19 -35.58
CA LYS A 166 45.64 8.29 -35.46
C LYS A 166 44.23 7.84 -35.80
N ARG A 167 44.08 7.01 -36.85
CA ARG A 167 42.78 6.47 -37.25
C ARG A 167 42.23 5.52 -36.19
N GLN A 168 43.05 4.64 -35.64
CA GLN A 168 42.64 3.73 -34.57
C GLN A 168 42.21 4.50 -33.32
N ALA A 169 42.94 5.54 -32.93
CA ALA A 169 42.55 6.41 -31.82
C ALA A 169 41.20 7.12 -32.06
N ASP A 170 40.98 7.66 -33.26
CA ASP A 170 39.69 8.28 -33.64
C ASP A 170 38.53 7.26 -33.59
N LEU A 171 38.74 6.04 -34.10
CA LEU A 171 37.75 4.97 -34.03
C LEU A 171 37.41 4.60 -32.58
N CYS A 172 38.42 4.39 -31.73
CA CYS A 172 38.22 4.10 -30.31
C CYS A 172 37.48 5.23 -29.59
N GLN A 173 37.82 6.49 -29.89
CA GLN A 173 37.15 7.64 -29.27
C GLN A 173 35.67 7.72 -29.69
N ARG A 174 35.37 7.49 -30.97
CA ARG A 174 34.00 7.47 -31.50
C ARG A 174 33.17 6.36 -30.88
N GLU A 175 33.73 5.15 -30.80
CA GLU A 175 33.07 4.01 -30.16
C GLU A 175 32.82 4.26 -28.66
N SER A 176 33.80 4.85 -27.96
CA SER A 176 33.66 5.22 -26.54
C SER A 176 32.52 6.23 -26.33
N LYS A 177 32.44 7.27 -27.16
CA LYS A 177 31.33 8.25 -27.12
C LYS A 177 29.97 7.59 -27.39
N PHE A 178 29.90 6.69 -28.36
CA PHE A 178 28.68 5.94 -28.65
C PHE A 178 28.25 5.08 -27.46
N LYS A 179 29.17 4.29 -26.89
CA LYS A 179 28.91 3.47 -25.70
C LYS A 179 28.48 4.30 -24.50
N HIS A 180 29.09 5.47 -24.31
CA HIS A 180 28.72 6.38 -23.24
C HIS A 180 27.27 6.86 -23.38
N GLY A 181 26.83 7.26 -24.58
CA GLY A 181 25.42 7.61 -24.82
C GLY A 181 24.47 6.46 -24.50
N LYS A 182 24.79 5.24 -24.97
CA LYS A 182 23.99 4.05 -24.68
C LYS A 182 23.96 3.69 -23.19
N ALA A 183 25.04 3.94 -22.46
CA ALA A 183 25.10 3.76 -21.01
C ALA A 183 24.22 4.77 -20.27
N GLN A 184 24.19 6.03 -20.70
CA GLN A 184 23.29 7.05 -20.15
C GLN A 184 21.81 6.69 -20.38
N GLU A 185 21.47 6.24 -21.59
CA GLU A 185 20.12 5.78 -21.92
C GLU A 185 19.69 4.60 -21.01
N MET A 186 20.60 3.63 -20.78
CA MET A 186 20.36 2.51 -19.86
C MET A 186 20.20 2.99 -18.41
N ALA A 187 21.05 3.91 -17.94
CA ALA A 187 20.96 4.46 -16.60
C ALA A 187 19.62 5.19 -16.38
N ALA A 188 19.15 5.96 -17.37
CA ALA A 188 17.86 6.63 -17.31
C ALA A 188 16.69 5.64 -17.26
N LEU A 189 16.76 4.51 -17.97
CA LEU A 189 15.77 3.44 -17.86
C LEU A 189 15.78 2.83 -16.45
N LEU A 190 16.95 2.48 -15.91
CA LEU A 190 17.08 1.90 -14.57
C LEU A 190 16.55 2.84 -13.49
N GLN A 191 16.81 4.14 -13.59
CA GLN A 191 16.25 5.14 -12.67
C GLN A 191 14.72 5.19 -12.74
N ARG A 192 14.12 5.11 -13.93
CA ARG A 192 12.65 5.01 -14.07
C ARG A 192 12.10 3.73 -13.45
N VAL A 193 12.76 2.60 -13.67
CA VAL A 193 12.38 1.31 -13.05
C VAL A 193 12.41 1.42 -11.53
N MET A 194 13.49 1.97 -10.97
CA MET A 194 13.63 2.19 -9.52
C MET A 194 12.54 3.12 -8.97
N ALA A 195 12.29 4.26 -9.62
CA ALA A 195 11.23 5.17 -9.22
C ALA A 195 9.85 4.49 -9.23
N GLY A 196 9.56 3.69 -10.26
CA GLY A 196 8.31 2.93 -10.31
C GLY A 196 8.22 1.84 -9.24
N ARG A 197 9.33 1.19 -8.84
CA ARG A 197 9.34 0.25 -7.70
C ARG A 197 8.95 0.95 -6.40
N GLU A 198 9.53 2.12 -6.14
CA GLU A 198 9.21 2.90 -4.94
C GLU A 198 7.76 3.39 -4.95
N GLU A 199 7.24 3.79 -6.11
CA GLU A 199 5.83 4.18 -6.24
C GLU A 199 4.88 2.99 -5.97
N GLN A 200 5.17 1.79 -6.46
CA GLN A 200 4.36 0.60 -6.15
C GLN A 200 4.38 0.26 -4.66
N LYS A 201 5.53 0.37 -3.99
CA LYS A 201 5.63 0.18 -2.53
C LYS A 201 4.79 1.19 -1.78
N LYS A 202 4.87 2.47 -2.16
CA LYS A 202 4.07 3.55 -1.57
C LYS A 202 2.58 3.31 -1.77
N GLN A 203 2.17 2.92 -2.97
CA GLN A 203 0.77 2.62 -3.26
C GLN A 203 0.27 1.42 -2.45
N ARG A 204 1.08 0.35 -2.32
CA ARG A 204 0.76 -0.80 -1.44
C ARG A 204 0.58 -0.35 0.00
N GLN A 205 1.47 0.51 0.51
CA GLN A 205 1.36 1.02 1.88
C GLN A 205 0.06 1.82 2.07
N MET A 206 -0.26 2.75 1.17
CA MET A 206 -1.48 3.55 1.24
C MET A 206 -2.75 2.68 1.20
N ASP A 207 -2.78 1.68 0.33
CA ASP A 207 -3.94 0.80 0.21
C ASP A 207 -4.05 -0.18 1.40
N LEU A 208 -2.92 -0.58 2.00
CA LEU A 208 -2.90 -1.32 3.26
C LEU A 208 -3.45 -0.49 4.41
N GLU A 209 -3.03 0.78 4.54
CA GLU A 209 -3.55 1.70 5.56
C GLU A 209 -5.07 1.87 5.42
N ARG A 210 -5.58 2.00 4.19
CA ARG A 210 -7.03 2.05 3.92
C ARG A 210 -7.74 0.76 4.29
N LEU A 211 -7.14 -0.40 4.03
CA LEU A 211 -7.70 -1.70 4.43
C LEU A 211 -7.82 -1.81 5.96
N LEU A 212 -6.74 -1.50 6.68
CA LEU A 212 -6.71 -1.52 8.14
C LEU A 212 -7.67 -0.51 8.76
N GLN A 213 -7.80 0.68 8.16
CA GLN A 213 -8.76 1.69 8.63
C GLN A 213 -10.21 1.21 8.47
N ARG A 214 -10.54 0.55 7.36
CA ARG A 214 -11.88 -0.04 7.16
C ARG A 214 -12.17 -1.09 8.22
N TYR A 215 -11.22 -1.99 8.49
CA TYR A 215 -11.35 -2.97 9.57
C TYR A 215 -11.56 -2.31 10.94
N GLN A 216 -10.74 -1.30 11.27
CA GLN A 216 -10.85 -0.59 12.54
C GLN A 216 -12.22 0.09 12.69
N ASN A 217 -12.77 0.64 11.61
CA ASN A 217 -14.10 1.25 11.61
C ASN A 217 -15.19 0.21 11.88
N VAL A 218 -15.18 -0.91 11.14
CA VAL A 218 -16.14 -2.01 11.32
C VAL A 218 -16.07 -2.59 12.74
N LYS A 219 -14.85 -2.81 13.25
CA LYS A 219 -14.64 -3.28 14.61
C LYS A 219 -15.19 -2.30 15.65
N SER A 220 -14.89 -1.01 15.51
CA SER A 220 -15.34 0.02 16.44
C SER A 220 -16.87 0.16 16.43
N GLU A 221 -17.48 0.05 15.24
CA GLU A 221 -18.93 0.05 15.09
C GLU A 221 -19.58 -1.17 15.76
N LEU A 222 -19.04 -2.37 15.51
CA LEU A 222 -19.51 -3.60 16.16
C LEU A 222 -19.41 -3.49 17.70
N GLU A 223 -18.29 -2.99 18.22
CA GLU A 223 -18.11 -2.79 19.66
C GLU A 223 -19.12 -1.80 20.24
N ALA A 224 -19.42 -0.70 19.52
CA ALA A 224 -20.44 0.25 19.92
C ALA A 224 -21.84 -0.38 19.92
N GLN A 225 -22.18 -1.16 18.89
CA GLN A 225 -23.46 -1.88 18.79
C GLN A 225 -23.63 -2.87 19.95
N GLN A 226 -22.61 -3.69 20.23
CA GLN A 226 -22.62 -4.66 21.32
C GLN A 226 -22.72 -3.99 22.71
N LYS A 227 -22.07 -2.82 22.89
CA LYS A 227 -22.19 -2.03 24.12
C LYS A 227 -23.61 -1.48 24.32
N LEU A 228 -24.22 -0.95 23.25
CA LEU A 228 -25.60 -0.47 23.30
C LEU A 228 -26.59 -1.59 23.60
N GLU A 229 -26.36 -2.78 23.04
CA GLU A 229 -27.16 -3.97 23.31
C GLU A 229 -27.09 -4.38 24.78
N ARG A 230 -25.89 -4.40 25.38
CA ARG A 230 -25.71 -4.69 26.82
C ARG A 230 -26.47 -3.70 27.69
N ILE A 231 -26.33 -2.39 27.43
CA ILE A 231 -27.06 -1.34 28.15
C ILE A 231 -28.58 -1.52 28.02
N ARG A 232 -29.06 -1.90 26.83
CA ARG A 232 -30.49 -2.16 26.59
C ARG A 232 -30.97 -3.38 27.38
N ALA A 233 -30.20 -4.46 27.38
CA ALA A 233 -30.54 -5.67 28.13
C ALA A 233 -30.55 -5.44 29.65
N GLU A 234 -29.59 -4.69 30.19
CA GLU A 234 -29.55 -4.30 31.60
C GLU A 234 -30.73 -3.41 32.01
N ARG A 235 -31.15 -2.50 31.13
CA ARG A 235 -32.36 -1.68 31.35
C ARG A 235 -33.62 -2.53 31.36
N GLN A 236 -33.72 -3.52 30.46
CA GLN A 236 -34.85 -4.43 30.41
C GLN A 236 -34.91 -5.32 31.65
N SER A 237 -33.79 -5.89 32.12
CA SER A 237 -33.76 -6.67 33.35
C SER A 237 -34.11 -5.82 34.58
N SER A 238 -33.60 -4.58 34.66
CA SER A 238 -33.95 -3.63 35.72
C SER A 238 -35.42 -3.22 35.72
N SER A 239 -36.05 -3.13 34.55
CA SER A 239 -37.49 -2.82 34.43
C SER A 239 -38.39 -3.98 34.85
N MET A 240 -37.97 -5.22 34.58
CA MET A 240 -38.69 -6.45 34.94
C MET A 240 -38.62 -6.75 36.45
N GLY A 241 -37.60 -6.23 37.16
CA GLY A 241 -37.49 -6.28 38.61
C GLY A 241 -38.33 -5.23 39.37
N ARG A 242 -39.04 -4.32 38.69
CA ARG A 242 -39.72 -3.16 39.32
C ARG A 242 -41.25 -3.22 39.34
N VAL A 243 -41.84 -4.39 39.13
CA VAL A 243 -43.30 -4.57 39.18
C VAL A 243 -43.75 -4.97 40.59
N SER A 244 -43.84 -4.00 41.51
CA SER A 244 -44.79 -3.97 42.65
C SER A 244 -44.51 -2.76 43.55
N ALA A 245 -45.18 -1.64 43.25
CA ALA A 245 -45.59 -0.66 44.26
C ALA A 245 -46.72 0.22 43.69
N PRO A 246 -47.96 0.13 44.20
CA PRO A 246 -49.00 1.07 43.82
C PRO A 246 -48.69 2.47 44.38
N SER A 247 -48.56 3.44 43.48
CA SER A 247 -48.31 4.85 43.80
C SER A 247 -49.59 5.51 44.31
N VAL A 248 -49.68 5.68 45.63
CA VAL A 248 -50.76 6.45 46.27
C VAL A 248 -50.59 7.93 45.94
N HIS A 249 -51.50 8.47 45.14
CA HIS A 249 -51.61 9.89 44.83
C HIS A 249 -51.86 10.71 46.11
N LYS A 250 -50.94 11.62 46.44
CA LYS A 250 -51.23 12.78 47.30
C LYS A 250 -51.20 14.05 46.43
N LYS A 251 -52.33 14.76 46.46
CA LYS A 251 -52.62 16.00 45.73
C LYS A 251 -51.56 17.08 46.05
N ALA A 252 -51.06 17.71 45.00
CA ALA A 252 -50.23 18.91 45.08
C ALA A 252 -51.11 20.15 45.28
N THR A 253 -50.84 20.91 46.32
CA THR A 253 -51.40 22.25 46.54
C THR A 253 -50.42 23.28 45.98
N THR A 254 -50.91 24.05 45.02
CA THR A 254 -50.24 25.19 44.38
C THR A 254 -50.05 26.35 45.36
N VAL A 255 -48.84 26.86 45.51
CA VAL A 255 -48.61 28.25 45.94
C VAL A 255 -47.56 28.88 45.02
N LYS A 256 -48.01 29.91 44.31
CA LYS A 256 -47.22 30.84 43.50
C LYS A 256 -46.47 31.80 44.43
N HIS A 257 -45.20 32.05 44.14
CA HIS A 257 -44.62 33.37 44.38
C HIS A 257 -43.74 33.78 43.20
N SER A 258 -44.15 34.92 42.63
CA SER A 258 -43.50 35.73 41.61
C SER A 258 -42.38 36.59 42.20
N ALA A 259 -41.62 37.19 41.27
CA ALA A 259 -40.77 38.39 41.38
C ALA A 259 -39.26 38.08 41.49
N THR A 260 -38.32 38.78 40.86
CA THR A 260 -38.27 39.89 39.89
C THR A 260 -36.79 40.14 39.59
N GLY A 261 -36.45 40.63 38.39
CA GLY A 261 -35.23 41.41 38.10
C GLY A 261 -33.95 40.57 37.94
N GLY A 262 -32.96 40.89 37.12
CA GLY A 262 -32.61 42.05 36.29
C GLY A 262 -31.16 41.76 35.85
N GLY A 263 -30.81 41.87 34.56
CA GLY A 263 -30.03 43.00 34.07
C GLY A 263 -28.57 42.63 33.74
N GLY A 264 -28.04 43.21 32.65
CA GLY A 264 -26.60 43.30 32.31
C GLY A 264 -26.04 42.11 31.52
N ALA A 265 -25.76 42.13 30.21
CA ALA A 265 -25.01 43.05 29.35
C ALA A 265 -23.46 43.00 29.50
N ARG A 266 -22.78 42.85 28.33
CA ARG A 266 -21.34 43.03 28.01
C ARG A 266 -20.42 41.92 28.52
N GLY A 267 -19.39 41.45 27.82
CA GLY A 267 -18.58 41.81 26.64
C GLY A 267 -17.34 40.86 26.74
N GLY A 268 -16.46 40.58 25.78
CA GLY A 268 -16.21 40.99 24.42
C GLY A 268 -14.99 40.19 23.89
N ARG A 269 -14.75 40.30 22.58
CA ARG A 269 -13.46 40.29 21.84
C ARG A 269 -12.35 39.27 22.22
N ARG A 270 -11.96 38.39 21.28
CA ARG A 270 -10.94 38.54 20.19
C ARG A 270 -9.47 38.66 20.65
N SER A 271 -8.65 37.70 20.22
CA SER A 271 -7.28 37.80 19.59
C SER A 271 -6.73 36.36 19.53
N SER A 272 -6.30 35.72 18.44
CA SER A 272 -5.45 36.06 17.27
C SER A 272 -4.00 36.40 17.58
N LYS A 273 -3.11 35.84 16.73
CA LYS A 273 -1.64 35.95 16.62
C LYS A 273 -0.83 35.09 17.59
N HIS A 274 0.38 34.60 17.29
CA HIS A 274 1.17 34.29 16.09
C HIS A 274 2.52 33.77 16.64
N GLY A 275 3.23 32.92 15.88
CA GLY A 275 4.69 33.03 15.75
C GLY A 275 5.56 32.31 16.78
N ALA A 276 6.05 31.13 16.42
CA ALA A 276 7.45 30.84 16.12
C ALA A 276 7.52 29.49 15.42
#